data_AF-A0A8T1W9G8-F1
#
_entry.id   AF-A0A8T1W9G8-F1
#
_cell.length_a   1.000
_cell.length_b   1.000
_cell.length_c   1.000
_cell.angle_alpha   90.00
_cell.angle_beta   90.00
_cell.angle_gamma   90.00
#
_symmetry.space_group_name_H-M   'P 1'
#
loop_
_entity.id
_entity.type
_entity.pdbx_description
1 polymer ?
#
loop_
_entity_poly.entity_id
_entity_poly.type
_entity_poly.pdbx_seq_one_letter_code
_entity_poly.pdbx_strand_id
1 'polypeptide(L)'
;MSNHFVEYSTLLYHEFGDKLDFWTTSNEPLSFVVYGYNTGLHAPGFHDSPTLVYEVAHNVLLSHGYAVKTFRELKSSGVIQPKARIGIVRNANQFYPVDATMSRLQNVR
;
A
#
# COMPACT_ATOMS: atom_id res chain seq x y z
N MET A 1 -11.99 -4.86 9.07
CA MET A 1 -10.57 -5.29 9.14
C MET A 1 -9.57 -4.15 8.96
N SER A 2 -9.85 -3.09 8.20
CA SER A 2 -8.94 -1.92 8.08
C SER A 2 -8.73 -1.13 9.39
N ASN A 3 -9.67 -1.24 10.35
CA ASN A 3 -9.64 -0.45 11.58
C ASN A 3 -8.37 -0.66 12.42
N HIS A 4 -7.85 -1.88 12.53
CA HIS A 4 -6.65 -2.14 13.34
C HIS A 4 -5.41 -1.42 12.80
N PHE A 5 -5.27 -1.32 11.49
CA PHE A 5 -4.16 -0.57 10.90
C PHE A 5 -4.30 0.94 11.17
N VAL A 6 -5.53 1.46 11.17
CA VAL A 6 -5.82 2.87 11.51
C VAL A 6 -5.57 3.13 12.98
N GLU A 7 -5.98 2.25 13.89
CA GLU A 7 -5.71 2.33 15.33
C GLU A 7 -4.21 2.38 15.60
N TYR A 8 -3.46 1.44 15.00
CA TYR A 8 -1.99 1.41 15.08
C TYR A 8 -1.37 2.70 14.55
N SER A 9 -1.79 3.15 13.36
CA SER A 9 -1.29 4.39 12.76
C SER A 9 -1.57 5.60 13.65
N THR A 10 -2.78 5.67 14.22
CA THR A 10 -3.22 6.77 15.10
C THR A 10 -2.35 6.86 16.35
N LEU A 11 -2.04 5.72 16.97
CA LEU A 11 -1.11 5.65 18.10
C LEU A 11 0.26 6.24 17.72
N LEU A 12 0.83 5.83 16.58
CA LEU A 12 2.13 6.35 16.13
C LEU A 12 2.07 7.85 15.83
N TYR A 13 0.99 8.34 15.21
CA TYR A 13 0.81 9.75 14.92
C TYR A 13 0.76 10.60 16.19
N HIS A 14 0.14 10.11 17.27
CA HIS A 14 0.15 10.80 18.55
C HIS A 14 1.54 10.80 19.21
N GLU A 15 2.29 9.70 19.10
CA GLU A 15 3.59 9.56 19.78
C GLU A 15 4.75 10.28 19.06
N PHE A 16 4.69 10.33 17.73
CA PHE A 16 5.80 10.81 16.89
C PHE A 16 5.40 11.89 15.87
N GLY A 17 4.13 12.31 15.82
CA GLY A 17 3.61 13.26 14.85
C GLY A 17 4.27 14.64 14.90
N ASP A 18 4.77 15.04 16.06
CA ASP A 18 5.50 16.29 16.30
C ASP A 18 6.99 16.20 15.91
N LYS A 19 7.52 14.98 15.75
CA LYS A 19 8.96 14.72 15.50
C LYS A 19 9.28 14.36 14.06
N LEU A 20 8.37 13.70 13.34
CA LEU A 20 8.66 13.06 12.04
C LEU A 20 8.07 13.79 10.84
N ASP A 21 8.92 14.09 9.85
CA ASP A 21 8.56 14.78 8.61
C ASP A 21 7.99 13.84 7.54
N PHE A 22 8.38 12.57 7.54
CA PHE A 22 8.08 11.64 6.45
C PHE A 22 7.46 10.35 6.97
N TRP A 23 6.34 9.99 6.37
CA TRP A 23 5.53 8.85 6.77
C TRP A 23 5.19 7.99 5.56
N THR A 24 5.16 6.68 5.78
CA THR A 24 4.76 5.70 4.78
C THR A 24 3.79 4.70 5.40
N THR A 25 2.66 4.42 4.76
CA THR A 25 1.70 3.44 5.31
C THR A 25 2.16 2.01 5.12
N SER A 26 2.55 1.66 3.89
CA SER A 26 2.93 0.31 3.51
C SER A 26 4.15 0.36 2.61
N ASN A 27 5.07 -0.56 2.87
CA ASN A 27 6.19 -0.84 2.00
C ASN A 27 5.80 -1.94 1.01
N GLU A 28 5.98 -1.67 -0.28
CA GLU A 28 5.85 -2.63 -1.38
C GLU A 28 4.59 -3.52 -1.33
N PRO A 29 3.38 -2.92 -1.45
CA PRO A 29 2.14 -3.69 -1.51
C PRO A 29 2.17 -4.85 -2.50
N LEU A 30 2.68 -4.62 -3.71
CA LEU A 30 2.70 -5.65 -4.75
C LEU A 30 3.49 -6.88 -4.29
N SER A 31 4.64 -6.68 -3.64
CA SER A 31 5.52 -7.76 -3.17
C SER A 31 4.79 -8.66 -2.18
N PHE A 32 4.32 -8.13 -1.03
CA PHE A 32 3.74 -9.00 -0.01
C PHE A 32 2.35 -9.53 -0.39
N VAL A 33 1.60 -8.81 -1.23
CA VAL A 33 0.30 -9.29 -1.70
C VAL A 33 0.47 -10.46 -2.67
N VAL A 34 1.31 -10.32 -3.70
CA VAL A 34 1.52 -11.40 -4.67
C VAL A 34 2.30 -12.55 -4.06
N TYR A 35 3.40 -12.28 -3.35
CA TYR A 35 4.22 -13.35 -2.81
C TYR A 35 3.56 -14.07 -1.63
N GLY A 36 2.75 -13.37 -0.83
CA GLY A 36 2.07 -13.96 0.33
C GLY A 36 0.74 -14.64 0.03
N TYR A 37 0.02 -14.20 -1.01
CA TYR A 37 -1.37 -14.60 -1.25
C TYR A 37 -1.67 -15.12 -2.66
N ASN A 38 -0.69 -15.10 -3.56
CA ASN A 38 -0.80 -15.74 -4.88
C ASN A 38 0.22 -16.87 -5.05
N THR A 39 1.50 -16.58 -4.85
CA THR A 39 2.57 -17.59 -5.07
C THR A 39 2.90 -18.43 -3.82
N GLY A 40 2.50 -17.98 -2.63
CA GLY A 40 2.85 -18.62 -1.35
C GLY A 40 4.33 -18.54 -0.93
N LEU A 41 5.18 -17.80 -1.65
CA LEU A 41 6.61 -17.69 -1.36
C LEU A 41 6.91 -16.94 -0.05
N HIS A 42 6.07 -15.98 0.32
CA HIS A 42 6.17 -15.24 1.59
C HIS A 42 5.04 -15.65 2.54
N ALA A 43 5.17 -15.33 3.83
CA ALA A 43 4.06 -15.43 4.76
C ALA A 43 2.85 -14.61 4.24
N PRO A 44 1.60 -15.07 4.44
CA PRO A 44 1.20 -16.28 5.17
C PRO A 44 1.35 -17.60 4.39
N GLY A 45 1.86 -17.58 3.16
CA GLY A 45 2.10 -18.78 2.37
C GLY A 45 0.86 -19.28 1.62
N PHE A 46 -0.13 -18.41 1.41
CA PHE A 46 -1.34 -18.79 0.68
C PHE A 46 -1.10 -18.81 -0.84
N HIS A 47 -1.68 -19.81 -1.48
CA HIS A 47 -1.64 -20.06 -2.91
C HIS A 47 -2.99 -20.64 -3.38
N ASP A 48 -3.15 -20.85 -4.70
CA ASP A 48 -4.30 -21.50 -5.35
C ASP A 48 -5.66 -20.77 -5.32
N SER A 49 -5.69 -19.49 -4.93
CA SER A 49 -6.90 -18.68 -5.04
C SER A 49 -6.85 -17.71 -6.23
N PRO A 50 -7.85 -17.71 -7.12
CA PRO A 50 -7.90 -16.77 -8.24
C PRO A 50 -8.26 -15.33 -7.83
N THR A 51 -8.84 -15.12 -6.64
CA THR A 51 -9.36 -13.81 -6.21
C THR A 51 -8.66 -13.22 -5.00
N LEU A 52 -8.06 -14.05 -4.14
CA LEU A 52 -7.53 -13.63 -2.84
C LEU A 52 -6.50 -12.50 -2.95
N VAL A 53 -5.65 -12.54 -3.99
CA VAL A 53 -4.65 -11.49 -4.26
C VAL A 53 -5.30 -10.11 -4.43
N TYR A 54 -6.46 -10.03 -5.09
CA TYR A 54 -7.18 -8.77 -5.31
C TYR A 54 -7.92 -8.32 -4.05
N GLU A 55 -8.49 -9.25 -3.29
CA GLU A 55 -9.16 -8.95 -2.02
C GLU A 55 -8.18 -8.36 -1.00
N VAL A 56 -6.97 -8.95 -0.91
CA VAL A 56 -5.91 -8.44 -0.04
C VAL A 56 -5.39 -7.10 -0.54
N ALA A 57 -5.13 -6.96 -1.85
CA ALA A 57 -4.75 -5.67 -2.45
C ALA A 57 -5.76 -4.57 -2.12
N HIS A 58 -7.05 -4.86 -2.25
CA HIS A 58 -8.13 -3.93 -1.95
C HIS A 58 -8.09 -3.48 -0.49
N ASN A 59 -7.94 -4.42 0.45
CA ASN A 59 -7.83 -4.11 1.88
C ASN A 59 -6.59 -3.26 2.23
N VAL A 60 -5.45 -3.51 1.58
CA VAL A 60 -4.23 -2.70 1.74
C VAL A 60 -4.45 -1.27 1.23
N LEU A 61 -5.14 -1.09 0.10
CA LEU A 61 -5.46 0.24 -0.42
C LEU A 61 -6.48 0.97 0.45
N LEU A 62 -7.48 0.28 0.97
CA LEU A 62 -8.42 0.85 1.94
C LEU A 62 -7.71 1.28 3.22
N SER A 63 -6.86 0.42 3.80
CA SER A 63 -6.12 0.76 5.02
C SER A 63 -5.19 1.97 4.82
N HIS A 64 -4.51 2.05 3.67
CA HIS A 64 -3.77 3.25 3.27
C HIS A 64 -4.67 4.50 3.23
N GLY A 65 -5.81 4.42 2.54
CA GLY A 65 -6.74 5.54 2.41
C GLY A 65 -7.25 6.05 3.75
N TYR A 66 -7.65 5.15 4.65
CA TYR A 66 -8.10 5.52 5.99
C TYR A 66 -6.98 6.09 6.86
N ALA A 67 -5.78 5.48 6.85
CA ALA A 67 -4.64 5.99 7.62
C ALA A 67 -4.19 7.39 7.15
N VAL A 68 -4.23 7.65 5.83
CA VAL A 68 -3.95 8.98 5.26
C VAL A 68 -5.03 9.99 5.64
N LYS A 69 -6.31 9.58 5.65
CA LYS A 69 -7.41 10.44 6.12
C LYS A 69 -7.18 10.88 7.56
N THR A 70 -6.93 9.93 8.46
CA THR A 70 -6.65 10.22 9.88
C THR A 70 -5.39 11.07 10.06
N PHE A 71 -4.33 10.80 9.31
CA PHE A 71 -3.13 11.64 9.30
C PHE A 71 -3.46 13.11 8.99
N ARG A 72 -4.29 13.37 7.97
CA ARG A 72 -4.68 14.74 7.58
C ARG A 72 -5.56 15.44 8.61
N GLU A 73 -6.43 14.68 9.28
CA GLU A 73 -7.27 15.18 10.38
C GLU A 73 -6.38 15.58 11.57
N LEU A 74 -5.45 14.71 11.99
CA LEU A 74 -4.52 14.96 13.10
C LEU A 74 -3.48 16.05 12.78
N LYS A 75 -3.13 16.20 11.51
CA LYS A 75 -2.32 17.33 11.06
C LYS A 75 -3.06 18.65 11.19
N SER A 76 -4.35 18.67 10.87
CA SER A 76 -5.19 19.86 11.02
C SER A 76 -5.44 20.22 12.50
N SER A 77 -5.44 19.23 13.40
CA SER A 77 -5.59 19.45 14.85
C SER A 77 -4.27 19.80 15.57
N GLY A 78 -3.14 19.78 14.86
CA GLY A 78 -1.82 20.13 15.42
C GLY A 78 -1.08 18.97 16.11
N VAL A 79 -1.63 17.75 16.10
CA VAL A 79 -0.93 16.55 16.59
C VAL A 79 0.25 16.19 15.67
N ILE A 80 0.06 16.37 14.36
CA ILE A 80 1.11 16.16 13.37
C ILE A 80 1.62 17.50 12.87
N GLN A 81 2.94 17.65 12.78
CA GLN A 81 3.55 18.91 12.38
C GLN A 81 3.17 19.36 10.94
N PRO A 82 3.13 20.67 10.65
CA PRO A 82 2.62 21.19 9.38
C PRO A 82 3.40 20.78 8.13
N LYS A 83 4.70 20.50 8.26
CA LYS A 83 5.55 20.09 7.13
C LYS A 83 5.47 18.59 6.81
N ALA A 84 4.89 17.78 7.70
CA ALA A 84 4.92 16.33 7.54
C ALA A 84 4.12 15.87 6.30
N ARG A 85 4.62 14.84 5.63
CA ARG A 85 4.00 14.22 4.44
C ARG A 85 3.86 12.72 4.65
N ILE A 86 2.80 12.16 4.06
CA ILE A 86 2.50 10.73 4.09
C ILE A 86 2.31 10.19 2.68
N GLY A 87 2.80 8.99 2.43
CA GLY A 87 2.65 8.29 1.15
C GLY A 87 2.62 6.77 1.28
N ILE A 88 2.69 6.10 0.14
CA ILE A 88 2.81 4.65 0.02
C ILE A 88 4.06 4.34 -0.81
N VAL A 89 4.86 3.38 -0.36
CA VAL A 89 6.09 2.99 -1.08
C VAL A 89 5.73 1.88 -2.04
N ARG A 90 5.86 2.12 -3.34
CA ARG A 90 5.56 1.13 -4.38
C ARG A 90 6.83 0.63 -5.03
N ASN A 91 6.92 -0.68 -5.21
CA ASN A 91 7.83 -1.29 -6.16
C ASN A 91 7.18 -1.35 -7.55
N ALA A 92 7.94 -0.96 -8.56
CA ALA A 92 7.54 -1.07 -9.95
C ALA A 92 8.74 -1.51 -10.77
N ASN A 93 8.53 -2.49 -11.64
CA ASN A 93 9.55 -2.93 -12.58
C ASN A 93 9.52 -2.03 -13.81
N GLN A 94 10.70 -1.78 -14.37
CA GLN A 94 10.82 -1.18 -15.68
C GLN A 94 10.68 -2.27 -16.74
N PHE A 95 9.85 -2.02 -17.76
CA PHE A 95 9.63 -2.95 -18.86
C PHE A 95 9.98 -2.28 -20.18
N TYR A 96 10.64 -3.03 -21.05
CA TYR A 96 10.91 -2.64 -22.43
C TYR A 96 10.06 -3.50 -23.38
N PRO A 97 9.55 -2.95 -24.48
CA PRO A 97 8.84 -3.73 -25.47
C PRO A 97 9.79 -4.77 -26.08
N VAL A 98 9.34 -6.02 -26.15
CA VAL A 98 10.11 -7.13 -26.76
C VAL A 98 10.20 -6.99 -28.29
N ASP A 99 9.21 -6.34 -28.89
CA ASP A 99 9.15 -6.00 -30.31
C ASP A 99 8.67 -4.55 -30.45
N ALA A 100 9.29 -3.78 -31.35
CA ALA A 100 8.93 -2.39 -31.62
C ALA A 100 7.58 -2.26 -32.36
N THR A 101 7.06 -3.35 -32.91
CA THR A 101 5.76 -3.39 -33.58
C THR A 101 4.63 -3.74 -32.61
N MET A 102 3.46 -3.09 -32.75
CA MET A 102 2.27 -3.34 -31.91
C MET A 102 1.55 -4.67 -32.22
N SER A 103 2.21 -5.63 -32.86
CA SER A 103 1.62 -6.87 -33.37
C SER A 103 0.91 -7.72 -32.29
N ARG A 104 1.37 -7.66 -31.03
CA ARG A 104 0.77 -8.41 -29.91
C ARG A 104 -0.41 -7.73 -29.22
N LEU A 105 -0.63 -6.43 -29.43
CA LEU A 105 -1.77 -5.70 -28.81
C LEU A 105 -3.10 -5.95 -29.53
N GLN A 106 -3.08 -6.47 -30.76
CA GLN A 106 -4.30 -6.73 -31.55
C GLN A 106 -5.06 -8.00 -31.12
N ASN A 107 -4.44 -8.86 -30.31
CA ASN A 107 -4.98 -10.18 -29.92
C ASN A 107 -5.45 -10.25 -28.46
N VAL A 108 -5.47 -9.14 -27.73
CA VAL A 108 -6.02 -9.07 -26.37
C VAL A 108 -7.41 -8.43 -26.48
N ARG A 109 -8.45 -9.26 -26.62
CA ARG A 109 -9.86 -8.87 -26.48
C ARG A 109 -10.42 -9.45 -25.19
#